data_AF-A0A8K0CR43-F1
#
_entry.id   AF-A0A8K0CR43-F1
#
_cell.length_a   1.000
_cell.length_b   1.000
_cell.length_c   1.000
_cell.angle_alpha   90.00
_cell.angle_beta   90.00
_cell.angle_gamma   90.00
#
_symmetry.space_group_name_H-M   'P 1'
#
loop_
_entity.id
_entity.type
_entity.pdbx_description
1 polymer ?
#
loop_
_entity_poly.entity_id
_entity_poly.type
_entity_poly.pdbx_seq_one_letter_code
_entity_poly.pdbx_strand_id
1 'polypeptide(L)'
;ANIRGVTTYSLHPGVIATDLARHFDKTFCRGIGWMYNNVFNLFIKTPEQGAQTTIYCSVDEKAGNETGLYYAECKVKDSSSTSKNMEDAEKLWNISWKMVGLDDNYNPFVIATA
;
A
#
# COMPACT_ATOMS: atom_id res chain seq x y z
N ALA A 1 22.95 1.74 -11.05
CA ALA A 1 22.28 1.53 -12.35
C ALA A 1 21.54 2.80 -12.81
N ASN A 2 21.42 3.04 -14.13
CA ASN A 2 20.60 4.12 -14.70
C ASN A 2 19.16 3.62 -14.92
N ILE A 3 18.45 3.29 -13.84
CA ILE A 3 17.06 2.81 -13.91
C ILE A 3 16.16 4.00 -14.21
N ARG A 4 15.42 3.93 -15.30
CA ARG A 4 14.46 4.95 -15.76
C ARG A 4 13.16 4.29 -16.18
N GLY A 5 12.08 5.06 -16.23
CA GLY A 5 10.77 4.55 -16.65
C GLY A 5 10.06 3.66 -15.62
N VAL A 6 10.44 3.77 -14.34
CA VAL A 6 9.71 3.12 -13.25
C VAL A 6 8.54 4.00 -12.84
N THR A 7 7.35 3.41 -12.84
CA THR A 7 6.16 4.02 -12.26
C THR A 7 5.92 3.50 -10.85
N THR A 8 5.31 4.33 -10.00
CA THR A 8 4.98 3.96 -8.63
C THR A 8 3.52 4.31 -8.34
N TYR A 9 2.88 3.48 -7.52
CA TYR A 9 1.47 3.63 -7.17
C TYR A 9 1.27 3.30 -5.70
N SER A 10 0.31 3.98 -5.07
CA SER A 10 -0.28 3.54 -3.80
C SER A 10 -1.74 3.17 -4.04
N LEU A 11 -2.29 2.23 -3.28
CA LEU A 11 -3.66 1.78 -3.51
C LEU A 11 -4.36 1.27 -2.26
N HIS A 12 -5.69 1.26 -2.33
CA HIS A 12 -6.57 0.63 -1.36
C HIS A 12 -7.36 -0.49 -2.03
N PRO A 13 -7.22 -1.75 -1.55
CA PRO A 13 -7.90 -2.90 -2.15
C PRO A 13 -9.39 -2.97 -1.79
N GLY A 14 -9.81 -2.24 -0.76
CA GLY A 14 -11.11 -2.37 -0.11
C GLY A 14 -10.97 -3.04 1.26
N VAL A 15 -12.09 -3.31 1.92
CA VAL A 15 -12.12 -4.15 3.13
C VAL A 15 -12.22 -5.59 2.67
N ILE A 16 -11.19 -6.39 2.91
CA ILE A 16 -11.07 -7.76 2.36
C ILE A 16 -11.18 -8.79 3.47
N ALA A 17 -11.90 -9.89 3.21
CA ALA A 17 -12.00 -11.06 4.08
C ALA A 17 -10.65 -11.78 4.19
N THR A 18 -9.75 -11.22 4.98
CA THR A 18 -8.43 -11.77 5.30
C THR A 18 -8.32 -11.96 6.79
N ASP A 19 -7.24 -12.62 7.21
CA ASP A 19 -6.91 -12.81 8.62
C ASP A 19 -6.55 -11.51 9.36
N LEU A 20 -6.58 -10.33 8.73
CA LEU A 20 -6.27 -9.06 9.39
C LEU A 20 -7.12 -8.81 10.65
N ALA A 21 -8.39 -9.23 10.63
CA ALA A 21 -9.31 -9.04 11.74
C ALA A 21 -9.21 -10.09 12.86
N ARG A 22 -8.33 -11.11 12.74
CA ARG A 22 -8.24 -12.27 13.65
C ARG A 22 -8.02 -11.93 15.14
N HIS A 23 -7.53 -10.72 15.44
CA HIS A 23 -7.24 -10.28 16.80
C HIS A 23 -8.06 -9.05 17.24
N PHE A 24 -9.06 -8.63 16.46
CA PHE A 24 -9.81 -7.40 16.78
C PHE A 24 -10.52 -7.47 18.13
N ASP A 25 -11.06 -8.63 18.52
CA ASP A 25 -11.68 -8.83 19.84
C ASP A 25 -10.72 -8.59 21.02
N LYS A 26 -9.43 -8.88 20.83
CA LYS A 26 -8.39 -8.68 21.84
C LYS A 26 -7.86 -7.24 21.82
N THR A 27 -7.74 -6.66 20.64
CA THR A 27 -7.09 -5.34 20.45
C THR A 27 -8.03 -4.17 20.73
N PHE A 28 -9.31 -4.27 20.36
CA PHE A 28 -10.24 -3.14 20.45
C PHE A 28 -11.27 -3.33 21.57
N CYS A 29 -12.22 -4.26 21.40
CA CYS A 29 -13.19 -4.59 22.42
C CYS A 29 -13.81 -5.97 22.14
N ARG A 30 -14.23 -6.65 23.20
CA ARG A 30 -14.83 -7.98 23.09
C ARG A 30 -16.15 -7.90 22.30
N GLY A 31 -16.25 -8.68 21.22
CA GLY A 31 -17.45 -8.79 20.37
C GLY A 31 -17.34 -8.07 19.03
N ILE A 32 -16.29 -7.26 18.81
CA ILE A 32 -16.08 -6.57 17.53
C ILE A 32 -15.69 -7.53 16.40
N GLY A 33 -15.01 -8.63 16.69
CA GLY A 33 -14.69 -9.67 15.71
C GLY A 33 -15.96 -10.37 15.22
N TRP A 34 -16.90 -10.62 16.13
CA TRP A 34 -18.22 -11.12 15.75
C TRP A 34 -18.98 -10.11 14.87
N MET A 35 -18.96 -8.82 15.22
CA MET A 35 -19.60 -7.77 14.42
C MET A 35 -18.93 -7.63 13.04
N TYR A 36 -17.60 -7.67 12.95
CA TYR A 36 -16.85 -7.69 11.69
C TYR A 36 -17.29 -8.84 10.78
N ASN A 37 -17.34 -10.06 11.31
CA ASN A 37 -17.65 -11.25 10.53
C ASN A 37 -19.14 -11.37 10.15
N ASN A 38 -20.06 -10.85 10.97
CA ASN A 38 -21.51 -11.10 10.80
C ASN A 38 -22.32 -9.88 10.38
N VAL A 39 -21.89 -8.66 10.75
CA VAL A 39 -22.64 -7.42 10.47
C VAL A 39 -22.05 -6.69 9.27
N PHE A 40 -20.73 -6.61 9.18
CA PHE A 40 -20.06 -5.88 8.09
C PHE A 40 -19.84 -6.72 6.83
N ASN A 41 -20.20 -8.00 6.84
CA ASN A 41 -19.91 -8.95 5.75
C ASN A 41 -20.41 -8.50 4.37
N LEU A 42 -21.51 -7.72 4.30
CA LEU A 42 -22.02 -7.17 3.04
C LEU A 42 -21.07 -6.16 2.36
N PHE A 43 -20.13 -5.58 3.11
CA PHE A 43 -19.13 -4.64 2.61
C PHE A 43 -17.73 -5.25 2.51
N ILE A 44 -17.60 -6.54 2.86
CA ILE A 44 -16.33 -7.26 2.82
C ILE A 44 -16.21 -7.93 1.46
N LYS A 45 -15.11 -7.62 0.77
CA LYS A 45 -14.75 -8.23 -0.51
C LYS A 45 -14.02 -9.55 -0.32
N THR A 46 -14.11 -10.44 -1.31
CA THR A 46 -13.24 -11.62 -1.37
C THR A 46 -11.78 -11.20 -1.68
N PRO A 47 -10.78 -12.04 -1.38
CA PRO A 47 -9.40 -11.79 -1.78
C PRO A 47 -9.24 -11.52 -3.29
N GLU A 48 -9.96 -12.24 -4.15
CA GLU A 48 -9.94 -12.08 -5.60
C GLU A 48 -10.48 -10.71 -6.03
N GLN A 49 -11.56 -10.24 -5.38
CA GLN A 49 -12.11 -8.90 -5.60
C GLN A 49 -11.17 -7.81 -5.07
N GLY A 50 -10.48 -8.06 -3.94
CA GLY A 50 -9.51 -7.13 -3.37
C GLY A 50 -8.24 -6.97 -4.20
N ALA A 51 -7.82 -8.04 -4.88
CA ALA A 51 -6.63 -8.03 -5.72
C ALA A 51 -6.79 -7.17 -6.99
N GLN A 52 -8.01 -6.82 -7.39
CA GLN A 52 -8.28 -6.16 -8.66
C GLN A 52 -7.52 -4.84 -8.83
N THR A 53 -7.50 -3.97 -7.82
CA THR A 53 -6.78 -2.69 -7.92
C THR A 53 -5.27 -2.91 -8.05
N THR A 54 -4.71 -3.90 -7.35
CA THR A 54 -3.29 -4.26 -7.47
C THR A 54 -2.96 -4.77 -8.86
N ILE A 55 -3.80 -5.66 -9.41
CA ILE A 55 -3.64 -6.18 -10.77
C ILE A 55 -3.73 -5.03 -11.78
N TYR A 56 -4.74 -4.17 -11.66
CA TYR A 56 -4.92 -2.99 -12.51
C TYR A 56 -3.67 -2.11 -12.54
N CYS A 57 -3.14 -1.70 -11.38
CA CYS A 57 -1.91 -0.89 -11.32
C CYS A 57 -0.67 -1.63 -11.85
N SER A 58 -0.70 -2.96 -11.94
CA SER A 58 0.45 -3.76 -12.39
C SER A 58 0.48 -4.02 -13.88
N VAL A 59 -0.69 -4.11 -14.55
CA VAL A 59 -0.77 -4.58 -15.95
C VAL A 59 -1.59 -3.71 -16.89
N ASP A 60 -2.40 -2.78 -16.37
CA ASP A 60 -3.22 -1.93 -17.23
C ASP A 60 -2.35 -0.88 -17.97
N GLU A 61 -2.47 -0.83 -19.29
CA GLU A 61 -1.66 0.07 -20.13
C GLU A 61 -1.93 1.56 -19.82
N LYS A 62 -3.18 1.91 -19.46
CA LYS A 62 -3.53 3.29 -19.11
C LYS A 62 -2.90 3.67 -17.77
N ALA A 63 -3.02 2.81 -16.75
CA ALA A 63 -2.36 3.01 -15.47
C ALA A 63 -0.83 3.08 -15.63
N GLY A 64 -0.25 2.31 -16.55
CA GLY A 64 1.17 2.34 -16.90
C GLY A 64 1.70 3.67 -17.40
N ASN A 65 0.82 4.59 -17.83
CA ASN A 65 1.18 5.96 -18.23
C ASN A 65 1.05 6.98 -17.07
N GLU A 66 0.68 6.54 -15.87
CA GLU A 66 0.49 7.35 -14.67
C GLU A 66 1.53 6.97 -13.60
N THR A 67 1.89 7.89 -12.69
CA THR A 67 2.86 7.61 -11.61
C THR A 67 2.61 8.51 -10.39
N GLY A 68 2.95 8.03 -9.20
CA GLY A 68 2.81 8.75 -7.93
C GLY A 68 1.38 8.95 -7.44
N LEU A 69 0.39 8.26 -8.03
CA LEU A 69 -1.02 8.43 -7.72
C LEU A 69 -1.55 7.36 -6.74
N TYR A 70 -2.68 7.67 -6.12
CA TYR A 70 -3.43 6.79 -5.23
C TYR A 70 -4.65 6.18 -5.93
N TYR A 71 -4.86 4.88 -5.80
CA TYR A 71 -5.93 4.16 -6.49
C TYR A 71 -6.88 3.45 -5.52
N ALA A 72 -8.16 3.43 -5.85
CA ALA A 72 -9.12 2.50 -5.27
C ALA A 72 -10.20 2.17 -6.30
N GLU A 73 -10.73 0.95 -6.28
CA GLU A 73 -11.69 0.47 -7.27
C GLU A 73 -11.20 0.63 -8.73
N CYS A 74 -9.92 0.28 -8.98
CA CYS A 74 -9.27 0.39 -10.29
C CYS A 74 -9.32 1.80 -10.91
N LYS A 75 -9.35 2.86 -10.08
CA LYS A 75 -9.40 4.26 -10.52
C LYS A 75 -8.57 5.14 -9.61
N VAL A 76 -8.06 6.24 -10.16
CA VAL A 76 -7.42 7.31 -9.38
C VAL A 76 -8.42 7.89 -8.39
N LYS A 77 -7.98 8.08 -7.15
CA LYS A 77 -8.74 8.67 -6.05
C LYS A 77 -7.88 9.69 -5.30
N ASP A 78 -8.54 10.65 -4.68
CA ASP A 78 -7.87 11.53 -3.73
C ASP A 78 -7.56 10.79 -2.44
N SER A 79 -6.32 10.93 -1.99
CA SER A 79 -5.86 10.54 -0.66
C SER A 79 -6.05 11.67 0.35
N SER A 80 -5.79 11.38 1.63
CA SER A 80 -5.86 12.41 2.69
C SER A 80 -4.86 13.54 2.43
N SER A 81 -5.19 14.75 2.93
CA SER A 81 -4.29 15.90 2.83
C SER A 81 -2.94 15.65 3.50
N THR A 82 -2.94 14.95 4.65
CA THR A 82 -1.72 14.57 5.35
C THR A 82 -0.79 13.71 4.50
N SER A 83 -1.33 12.82 3.65
CA SER A 83 -0.48 11.99 2.79
C SER A 83 0.23 12.78 1.67
N LYS A 84 -0.15 14.05 1.47
CA LYS A 84 0.42 14.94 0.46
C LYS A 84 1.47 15.89 1.05
N ASN A 85 1.79 15.76 2.35
CA ASN A 85 2.85 16.53 2.99
C ASN A 85 4.23 15.93 2.66
N MET A 86 4.98 16.61 1.79
CA MET A 86 6.31 16.16 1.36
C MET A 86 7.38 16.27 2.46
N GLU A 87 7.21 17.18 3.43
CA GLU A 87 8.13 17.28 4.57
C GLU A 87 8.02 16.04 5.46
N ASP A 88 6.80 15.58 5.74
CA ASP A 88 6.56 14.35 6.51
C ASP A 88 7.07 13.11 5.73
N ALA A 89 6.88 13.08 4.41
CA ALA A 89 7.36 12.00 3.56
C ALA A 89 8.89 11.88 3.57
N GLU A 90 9.61 13.00 3.42
CA GLU A 90 11.07 13.05 3.47
C GLU A 90 11.59 12.64 4.85
N LYS A 91 10.96 13.15 5.92
CA LYS A 91 11.30 12.77 7.30
C LYS A 91 11.11 11.28 7.55
N LEU A 92 9.99 10.71 7.10
CA LEU A 92 9.70 9.28 7.22
C LEU A 92 10.74 8.45 6.46
N TRP A 93 11.11 8.86 5.25
CA TRP A 93 12.14 8.20 4.45
C TRP A 93 13.48 8.17 5.19
N ASN A 94 13.96 9.33 5.65
CA ASN A 94 15.25 9.47 6.33
C ASN A 94 15.33 8.68 7.63
N ILE A 95 14.25 8.64 8.42
CA ILE A 95 14.19 7.82 9.64
C ILE A 95 14.20 6.34 9.27
N SER A 96 13.38 5.92 8.29
CA SER A 96 13.28 4.52 7.88
C SER A 96 14.61 4.00 7.34
N TRP A 97 15.29 4.79 6.52
CA TRP A 97 16.62 4.48 5.98
C TRP A 97 17.63 4.17 7.08
N LYS A 98 17.67 5.02 8.13
CA LYS A 98 18.52 4.81 9.31
C LYS A 98 18.09 3.60 10.13
N MET A 99 16.79 3.37 10.31
CA MET A 99 16.26 2.24 11.09
C MET A 99 16.63 0.88 10.49
N VAL A 100 16.72 0.79 9.16
CA VAL A 100 17.18 -0.43 8.48
C VAL A 100 18.70 -0.50 8.31
N GLY A 101 19.45 0.44 8.88
CA GLY A 101 20.92 0.43 8.91
C GLY A 101 21.58 0.75 7.57
N LEU A 102 20.89 1.42 6.65
CA LEU A 102 21.47 1.84 5.38
C LEU A 102 22.24 3.15 5.58
N ASP A 103 23.45 3.22 5.03
CA ASP A 103 24.25 4.44 4.99
C ASP A 103 23.94 5.29 3.75
N ASP A 104 24.43 6.53 3.71
CA ASP A 104 24.15 7.49 2.64
C ASP A 104 24.76 7.06 1.28
N ASN A 105 25.73 6.14 1.28
CA ASN A 105 26.36 5.57 0.09
C ASN A 105 25.73 4.24 -0.34
N TYR A 106 24.72 3.73 0.39
CA TYR A 106 24.04 2.51 0.00
C TYR A 106 23.37 2.68 -1.36
N ASN A 107 23.75 1.84 -2.30
CA ASN A 107 23.17 1.81 -3.62
C ASN A 107 22.77 0.37 -3.96
N PRO A 108 21.46 0.04 -3.92
CA PRO A 108 20.95 -1.31 -4.14
C PRO A 108 21.16 -1.81 -5.58
N PHE A 109 21.66 -0.95 -6.47
CA PHE A 109 21.84 -1.25 -7.90
C PHE A 109 23.31 -1.16 -8.34
N VAL A 110 24.24 -1.23 -7.39
CA VAL A 110 25.63 -1.58 -7.70
C VAL A 110 25.69 -3.10 -7.67
N ILE A 111 25.90 -3.71 -8.83
CA ILE A 111 26.25 -5.13 -8.89
C ILE A 111 27.55 -5.26 -8.10
N ALA A 112 27.57 -6.09 -7.06
CA ALA A 112 28.81 -6.48 -6.41
C ALA A 112 29.66 -7.20 -7.47
N THR A 113 30.51 -6.45 -8.16
CA THR A 113 31.51 -7.00 -9.06
C THR A 113 32.56 -7.65 -8.17
N ALA A 114 32.45 -8.96 -8.00
CA ALA A 114 33.56 -9.82 -7.59
C ALA A 114 34.48 -10.08 -8.78
#